data_AF-D5PHJ4-F1
#
_entry.id   AF-D5PHJ4-F1
#
_cell.length_a   1.000
_cell.length_b   1.000
_cell.length_c   1.000
_cell.angle_alpha   90.00
_cell.angle_beta   90.00
_cell.angle_gamma   90.00
#
_symmetry.space_group_name_H-M   'P 1'
#
loop_
_entity.id
_entity.type
_entity.pdbx_description
1 polymer ?
#
loop_
_entity_poly.entity_id
_entity_poly.type
_entity_poly.pdbx_seq_one_letter_code
_entity_poly.pdbx_strand_id
1 'polypeptide(L)'
;MTIRLRISSGLTWAFELVDRAIILEHDCLPSSSFFDYCADLLDRYEYDERIMMISGQNHLFGQAETTDSYYFSRYPHVMWGWATWRRAWLNYDLEMTHWPEIRDRNLFDQYFPKMRERYYWESVIEFTIFNGRLDTWDYQWFYSMWANSGLCVTPAQNLARNIGLDSEATHTNTKYDQIYATLRAEEISLPLRHPATVLASYDKDQLEAKLRFAYHTRGMLGVFFRFLAIKVLLRRTVKHAGNIAQRFRTHRGKGS
;
A
#
# COMPACT_ATOMS: atom_id res chain seq x y z
N MET A 1 5.84 13.43 21.14
CA MET A 1 4.66 13.11 20.31
C MET A 1 5.17 12.66 18.96
N THR A 2 4.96 11.39 18.62
CA THR A 2 5.48 10.72 17.41
C THR A 2 4.81 11.22 16.13
N ILE A 3 5.50 11.17 14.99
CA ILE A 3 4.99 11.69 13.70
C ILE A 3 3.71 10.93 13.30
N ARG A 4 3.69 9.62 13.56
CA ARG A 4 2.52 8.74 13.39
C ARG A 4 1.27 9.27 14.09
N LEU A 5 1.39 9.72 15.35
CA LEU A 5 0.25 10.21 16.13
C LEU A 5 -0.23 11.58 15.65
N ARG A 6 0.66 12.43 15.13
CA ARG A 6 0.28 13.77 14.65
C ARG A 6 -0.52 13.69 13.34
N ILE A 7 -0.09 12.83 12.42
CA ILE A 7 -0.76 12.67 11.13
C ILE A 7 -2.07 11.91 11.31
N SER A 8 -2.07 10.79 12.04
CA SER A 8 -3.30 10.03 12.28
C SER A 8 -4.36 10.85 13.04
N SER A 9 -3.99 11.58 14.10
CA SER A 9 -4.95 12.43 14.83
C SER A 9 -5.45 13.60 14.00
N GLY A 10 -4.58 14.22 13.19
CA GLY A 10 -4.99 15.30 12.28
C GLY A 10 -5.97 14.84 11.22
N LEU A 11 -5.75 13.65 10.65
CA LEU A 11 -6.67 13.04 9.70
C LEU A 11 -7.98 12.63 10.37
N THR A 12 -7.93 12.00 11.54
CA THR A 12 -9.14 11.65 12.30
C THR A 12 -9.97 12.89 12.61
N TRP A 13 -9.35 13.99 13.04
CA TRP A 13 -10.06 15.25 13.29
C TRP A 13 -10.67 15.83 12.01
N ALA A 14 -9.94 15.81 10.89
CA ALA A 14 -10.50 16.25 9.61
C ALA A 14 -11.74 15.42 9.23
N PHE A 15 -11.65 14.10 9.39
CA PHE A 15 -12.76 13.17 9.18
C PHE A 15 -13.83 13.21 10.28
N GLU A 16 -13.74 14.04 11.32
CA GLU A 16 -14.89 14.36 12.18
C GLU A 16 -15.74 15.48 11.56
N LEU A 17 -15.12 16.34 10.76
CA LEU A 17 -15.75 17.50 10.13
C LEU A 17 -16.23 17.24 8.70
N VAL A 18 -15.52 16.41 7.93
CA VAL A 18 -15.85 16.12 6.53
C VAL A 18 -16.00 14.63 6.25
N ASP A 19 -16.79 14.28 5.24
CA ASP A 19 -16.99 12.88 4.81
C ASP A 19 -15.94 12.42 3.79
N ARG A 20 -15.28 13.37 3.13
CA ARG A 20 -14.24 13.15 2.12
C ARG A 20 -13.15 14.20 2.25
N ALA A 21 -11.90 13.81 2.05
CA ALA A 21 -10.77 14.72 2.12
C ALA A 21 -9.73 14.37 1.04
N ILE A 22 -9.17 15.43 0.44
CA ILE A 22 -7.96 15.35 -0.38
C ILE A 22 -6.81 15.76 0.54
N ILE A 23 -5.82 14.89 0.67
CA ILE A 23 -4.68 15.00 1.57
C ILE A 23 -3.45 15.20 0.71
N LEU A 24 -2.79 16.34 0.88
CA LEU A 24 -1.56 16.68 0.17
C LEU A 24 -0.43 16.86 1.18
N GLU A 25 0.73 16.32 0.85
CA GLU A 25 1.96 16.59 1.61
C GLU A 25 2.54 17.95 1.24
N HIS A 26 3.24 18.58 2.18
CA HIS A 26 3.83 19.91 2.05
C HIS A 26 4.83 20.06 0.88
N ASP A 27 5.43 18.95 0.45
CA ASP A 27 6.45 18.83 -0.58
C ASP A 27 5.90 18.21 -1.87
N CYS A 28 4.57 18.23 -2.05
CA CYS A 28 3.90 17.80 -3.27
C CYS A 28 3.38 18.99 -4.09
N LEU A 29 3.67 18.96 -5.39
CA LEU A 29 3.12 19.85 -6.40
C LEU A 29 2.12 19.06 -7.28
N PRO A 30 0.81 19.17 -7.01
CA PRO A 30 -0.21 18.54 -7.83
C PRO A 30 -0.38 19.27 -9.17
N SER A 31 -0.75 18.50 -10.20
CA SER A 31 -1.29 18.99 -11.47
C SER A 31 -2.61 19.73 -11.24
N SER A 32 -2.97 20.66 -12.13
CA SER A 32 -4.28 21.33 -12.05
C SER A 32 -5.44 20.33 -12.13
N SER A 33 -5.30 19.30 -12.97
CA SER A 33 -6.32 18.27 -13.16
C SER A 33 -6.44 17.29 -11.97
N PHE A 34 -5.52 17.33 -10.99
CA PHE A 34 -5.55 16.44 -9.83
C PHE A 34 -6.79 16.63 -8.95
N PHE A 35 -7.21 17.88 -8.75
CA PHE A 35 -8.37 18.19 -7.92
C PHE A 35 -9.67 17.75 -8.58
N ASP A 36 -9.82 18.02 -9.88
CA ASP A 36 -10.99 17.58 -10.66
C ASP A 36 -11.06 16.05 -10.72
N TYR A 37 -9.91 15.39 -10.89
CA TYR A 37 -9.79 13.93 -10.84
C TYR A 37 -10.24 13.36 -9.49
N CYS A 38 -9.75 13.92 -8.38
CA CYS A 38 -10.14 13.47 -7.06
C CYS A 38 -11.62 13.74 -6.80
N ALA A 39 -12.13 14.91 -7.17
CA ALA A 39 -13.52 15.29 -6.94
C ALA A 39 -14.49 14.35 -7.67
N ASP A 40 -14.28 14.11 -8.96
CA ASP A 40 -15.14 13.23 -9.77
C ASP A 40 -15.14 11.79 -9.22
N LEU A 41 -13.97 11.28 -8.81
CA LEU A 41 -13.86 9.94 -8.24
C LEU A 41 -14.43 9.83 -6.82
N LEU A 42 -14.26 10.86 -5.99
CA LEU A 42 -14.83 10.91 -4.65
C LEU A 42 -16.36 10.85 -4.68
N ASP A 43 -16.97 11.54 -5.65
CA ASP A 43 -18.42 11.53 -5.84
C ASP A 43 -18.89 10.21 -6.48
N ARG A 44 -18.18 9.70 -7.50
CA ARG A 44 -18.54 8.45 -8.17
C ARG A 44 -18.52 7.23 -7.24
N TYR A 45 -17.52 7.16 -6.36
CA TYR A 45 -17.27 6.00 -5.49
C TYR A 45 -17.64 6.26 -4.03
N GLU A 46 -18.48 7.27 -3.76
CA GLU A 46 -18.91 7.62 -2.41
C GLU A 46 -19.47 6.42 -1.63
N TYR A 47 -20.28 5.58 -2.27
CA TYR A 47 -20.92 4.41 -1.65
C TYR A 47 -20.23 3.06 -1.94
N ASP A 48 -19.13 3.05 -2.70
CA ASP A 48 -18.44 1.81 -3.04
C ASP A 48 -17.37 1.46 -2.00
N GLU A 49 -17.73 0.61 -1.04
CA GLU A 49 -16.86 0.16 0.05
C GLU A 49 -15.60 -0.58 -0.41
N ARG A 50 -15.60 -1.10 -1.64
CA ARG A 50 -14.42 -1.80 -2.21
C ARG A 50 -13.28 -0.82 -2.47
N ILE A 51 -13.58 0.46 -2.67
CA ILE A 51 -12.59 1.49 -2.94
C ILE A 51 -12.36 2.27 -1.65
N MET A 52 -11.11 2.25 -1.19
CA MET A 52 -10.72 2.88 0.06
C MET A 52 -9.84 4.10 -0.16
N MET A 53 -9.27 4.26 -1.35
CA MET A 53 -8.26 5.27 -1.59
C MET A 53 -8.17 5.66 -3.06
N ILE A 54 -7.91 6.94 -3.30
CA ILE A 54 -7.54 7.50 -4.60
C ILE A 54 -6.11 8.03 -4.47
N SER A 55 -5.19 7.50 -5.25
CA SER A 55 -3.82 7.99 -5.38
C SER A 55 -3.75 9.09 -6.44
N GLY A 56 -2.87 10.08 -6.26
CA GLY A 56 -2.48 11.03 -7.31
C GLY A 56 -1.27 10.58 -8.13
N GLN A 57 -0.73 9.41 -7.84
CA GLN A 57 0.60 9.02 -8.28
C GLN A 57 0.59 7.77 -9.13
N ASN A 58 1.40 7.75 -10.17
CA ASN A 58 1.63 6.54 -10.95
C ASN A 58 3.09 6.07 -10.82
N HIS A 59 3.26 4.94 -10.14
CA HIS A 59 4.57 4.31 -9.90
C HIS A 59 5.00 3.35 -11.02
N LEU A 60 4.26 3.31 -12.13
CA LEU A 60 4.59 2.50 -13.31
C LEU A 60 5.47 3.24 -14.33
N PHE A 61 5.88 4.49 -14.06
CA PHE A 61 6.81 5.26 -14.91
C PHE A 61 6.40 5.29 -16.41
N GLY A 62 5.11 5.50 -16.67
CA GLY A 62 4.56 5.53 -18.04
C GLY A 62 4.34 4.15 -18.68
N GLN A 63 4.61 3.04 -17.97
CA GLN A 63 4.40 1.67 -18.45
C GLN A 63 2.98 1.14 -18.18
N ALA A 64 2.06 2.01 -17.75
CA ALA A 64 0.71 1.59 -17.40
C ALA A 64 -0.13 1.18 -18.63
N GLU A 65 0.24 1.61 -19.84
CA GLU A 65 -0.42 1.35 -21.12
C GLU A 65 -1.93 1.06 -20.99
N THR A 66 -2.69 2.02 -20.45
CA THR A 66 -4.15 1.92 -20.32
C THR A 66 -4.87 2.81 -21.32
N THR A 67 -6.00 2.33 -21.84
CA THR A 67 -6.96 3.14 -22.58
C THR A 67 -7.83 4.02 -21.68
N ASP A 68 -7.93 3.63 -20.40
CA ASP A 68 -8.70 4.31 -19.35
C ASP A 68 -7.86 5.37 -18.65
N SER A 69 -8.53 6.37 -18.06
CA SER A 69 -7.90 7.47 -17.33
C SER A 69 -7.26 7.02 -16.02
N TYR A 70 -7.74 5.92 -15.44
CA TYR A 70 -7.22 5.34 -14.21
C TYR A 70 -7.47 3.83 -14.17
N TYR A 71 -6.77 3.14 -13.27
CA TYR A 71 -6.94 1.73 -13.00
C TYR A 71 -7.04 1.46 -11.50
N PHE A 72 -7.57 0.30 -11.14
CA PHE A 72 -7.57 -0.15 -9.76
C PHE A 72 -6.34 -0.99 -9.48
N SER A 73 -5.67 -0.69 -8.38
CA SER A 73 -4.51 -1.44 -7.88
C SER A 73 -4.77 -1.92 -6.46
N ARG A 74 -4.14 -3.04 -6.09
CA ARG A 74 -4.05 -3.48 -4.69
C ARG A 74 -2.99 -2.73 -3.91
N TYR A 75 -2.13 -1.99 -4.60
CA TYR A 75 -1.05 -1.24 -4.00
C TYR A 75 -1.49 0.18 -3.68
N PRO A 76 -1.69 0.50 -2.39
CA PRO A 76 -1.90 1.87 -1.98
C PRO A 76 -0.63 2.70 -2.13
N HIS A 77 -0.82 3.89 -2.71
CA HIS A 77 0.22 4.90 -2.90
C HIS A 77 -0.19 6.16 -2.16
N VAL A 78 0.11 6.21 -0.86
CA VAL A 78 -0.25 7.37 0.00
C VAL A 78 0.74 8.50 -0.07
N MET A 79 1.88 8.26 -0.71
CA MET A 79 2.93 9.25 -0.85
C MET A 79 2.44 10.35 -1.80
N TRP A 80 2.66 11.60 -1.41
CA TRP A 80 2.62 12.79 -2.27
C TRP A 80 1.26 13.06 -2.94
N GLY A 81 0.17 12.88 -2.19
CA GLY A 81 -1.15 13.37 -2.59
C GLY A 81 -2.14 12.25 -2.90
N TRP A 82 -3.17 12.16 -2.07
CA TRP A 82 -4.20 11.14 -2.16
C TRP A 82 -5.53 11.66 -1.62
N ALA A 83 -6.61 10.96 -1.91
CA ALA A 83 -7.92 11.26 -1.36
C ALA A 83 -8.56 9.99 -0.78
N THR A 84 -9.36 10.19 0.26
CA THR A 84 -10.13 9.10 0.87
C THR A 84 -11.41 9.63 1.51
N TRP A 85 -12.22 8.69 1.96
CA TRP A 85 -13.49 8.93 2.63
C TRP A 85 -13.37 8.61 4.12
N ARG A 86 -14.18 9.30 4.93
CA ARG A 86 -14.38 9.00 6.35
C ARG A 86 -14.68 7.52 6.56
N ARG A 87 -15.57 6.94 5.75
CA ARG A 87 -15.93 5.51 5.83
C ARG A 87 -14.75 4.57 5.71
N ALA A 88 -13.77 4.91 4.86
CA ALA A 88 -12.58 4.09 4.67
C ALA A 88 -11.60 4.31 5.84
N TRP A 89 -11.46 5.57 6.30
CA TRP A 89 -10.62 5.92 7.43
C TRP A 89 -11.09 5.33 8.76
N LEU A 90 -12.40 5.11 8.95
CA LEU A 90 -12.92 4.42 10.14
C LEU A 90 -12.38 2.99 10.30
N ASN A 91 -11.97 2.36 9.20
CA ASN A 91 -11.36 1.03 9.20
C ASN A 91 -9.84 1.07 9.44
N TYR A 92 -9.26 2.24 9.70
CA TYR A 92 -7.85 2.39 9.98
C TYR A 92 -7.51 1.82 11.36
N ASP A 93 -6.76 0.70 11.36
CA ASP A 93 -6.26 0.07 12.58
C ASP A 93 -4.78 0.43 12.78
N LEU A 94 -4.53 1.40 13.65
CA LEU A 94 -3.20 1.81 14.06
C LEU A 94 -2.44 0.67 14.75
N GLU A 95 -3.09 -0.06 15.65
CA GLU A 95 -2.45 -1.05 16.52
C GLU A 95 -2.33 -2.42 15.85
N MET A 96 -2.92 -2.57 14.65
CA MET A 96 -2.87 -3.80 13.86
C MET A 96 -3.32 -5.00 14.69
N THR A 97 -4.40 -4.82 15.45
CA THR A 97 -4.93 -5.77 16.43
C THR A 97 -5.24 -7.14 15.81
N HIS A 98 -5.67 -7.16 14.55
CA HIS A 98 -6.00 -8.36 13.81
C HIS A 98 -4.79 -9.01 13.10
N TRP A 99 -3.60 -8.40 13.14
CA TRP A 99 -2.41 -8.92 12.45
C TRP A 99 -2.04 -10.35 12.86
N PRO A 100 -2.03 -10.73 14.16
CA PRO A 100 -1.68 -12.08 14.57
C PRO A 100 -2.58 -13.15 13.94
N GLU A 101 -3.89 -12.89 13.87
CA GLU A 101 -4.86 -13.81 13.27
C GLU A 101 -4.67 -13.92 11.76
N ILE A 102 -4.52 -12.79 11.07
CA ILE A 102 -4.32 -12.73 9.62
C ILE A 102 -3.03 -13.45 9.23
N ARG A 103 -1.95 -13.24 9.99
CA ARG A 103 -0.67 -13.97 9.86
C ARG A 103 -0.88 -15.45 10.10
N ASP A 104 -1.56 -15.84 11.19
CA ASP A 104 -1.66 -17.24 11.57
C ASP A 104 -2.53 -18.08 10.61
N ARG A 105 -3.50 -17.44 9.95
CA ARG A 105 -4.33 -18.02 8.89
C ARG A 105 -3.75 -17.87 7.48
N ASN A 106 -2.62 -17.16 7.31
CA ASN A 106 -1.99 -16.84 6.02
C ASN A 106 -2.94 -16.16 5.02
N LEU A 107 -3.83 -15.27 5.45
CA LEU A 107 -4.85 -14.69 4.55
C LEU A 107 -4.22 -13.81 3.44
N PHE A 108 -3.05 -13.22 3.69
CA PHE A 108 -2.32 -12.45 2.67
C PHE A 108 -1.83 -13.29 1.49
N ASP A 109 -1.79 -14.62 1.62
CA ASP A 109 -1.39 -15.49 0.52
C ASP A 109 -2.36 -15.41 -0.67
N GLN A 110 -3.62 -15.03 -0.44
CA GLN A 110 -4.62 -14.83 -1.49
C GLN A 110 -4.42 -13.49 -2.22
N TYR A 111 -3.90 -12.49 -1.52
CA TYR A 111 -3.67 -11.14 -2.04
C TYR A 111 -2.44 -11.05 -2.93
N PHE A 112 -1.37 -11.72 -2.52
CA PHE A 112 -0.09 -11.72 -3.24
C PHE A 112 0.13 -13.07 -3.90
N PRO A 113 0.14 -13.20 -5.23
CA PRO A 113 0.35 -14.49 -5.90
C PRO A 113 1.80 -15.01 -5.74
N LYS A 114 2.78 -14.11 -5.59
CA LYS A 114 4.19 -14.46 -5.58
C LYS A 114 4.69 -14.71 -4.16
N MET A 115 5.34 -15.85 -3.94
CA MET A 115 5.97 -16.22 -2.65
C MET A 115 6.94 -15.15 -2.14
N ARG A 116 7.78 -14.61 -3.02
CA ARG A 116 8.75 -13.55 -2.65
C ARG A 116 8.07 -12.29 -2.12
N GLU A 117 6.93 -11.94 -2.71
CA GLU A 117 6.14 -10.76 -2.36
C GLU A 117 5.41 -10.96 -1.04
N ARG A 118 4.79 -12.14 -0.84
CA ARG A 118 4.18 -12.54 0.44
C ARG A 118 5.15 -12.41 1.60
N TYR A 119 6.32 -13.05 1.50
CA TYR A 119 7.28 -13.05 2.60
C TYR A 119 7.92 -11.69 2.83
N TYR A 120 8.08 -10.90 1.77
CA TYR A 120 8.54 -9.52 1.92
C TYR A 120 7.55 -8.71 2.75
N TRP A 121 6.28 -8.64 2.33
CA TRP A 121 5.27 -7.85 3.03
C TRP A 121 4.98 -8.37 4.44
N GLU A 122 4.91 -9.69 4.62
CA GLU A 122 4.77 -10.29 5.95
C GLU A 122 5.94 -9.92 6.86
N SER A 123 7.16 -9.92 6.32
CA SER A 123 8.35 -9.55 7.09
C SER A 123 8.38 -8.07 7.43
N VAL A 124 7.95 -7.19 6.51
CA VAL A 124 7.85 -5.74 6.74
C VAL A 124 6.85 -5.47 7.84
N ILE A 125 5.65 -6.05 7.73
CA ILE A 125 4.60 -5.83 8.71
C ILE A 125 5.01 -6.38 10.08
N GLU A 126 5.45 -7.64 10.16
CA GLU A 126 5.76 -8.28 11.43
C GLU A 126 6.98 -7.64 12.12
N PHE A 127 8.09 -7.50 11.40
CA PHE A 127 9.35 -7.09 12.03
C PHE A 127 9.56 -5.59 12.10
N THR A 128 8.91 -4.82 11.22
CA THR A 128 9.16 -3.40 11.10
C THR A 128 8.03 -2.57 11.70
N ILE A 129 6.78 -2.96 11.46
CA ILE A 129 5.62 -2.17 11.89
C ILE A 129 5.07 -2.68 13.23
N PHE A 130 4.68 -3.95 13.30
CA PHE A 130 4.05 -4.55 14.48
C PHE A 130 4.99 -4.58 15.69
N ASN A 131 6.27 -4.91 15.48
CA ASN A 131 7.27 -4.87 16.55
C ASN A 131 7.77 -3.44 16.88
N GLY A 132 7.13 -2.40 16.33
CA GLY A 132 7.38 -1.00 16.70
C GLY A 132 8.74 -0.45 16.27
N ARG A 133 9.36 -0.99 15.22
CA ARG A 133 10.68 -0.52 14.75
C ARG A 133 10.60 0.74 13.89
N LEU A 134 9.47 0.99 13.24
CA LEU A 134 9.22 2.21 12.47
C LEU A 134 7.96 2.92 12.95
N ASP A 135 8.13 4.20 13.25
CA ASP A 135 7.05 5.12 13.60
C ASP A 135 6.49 5.80 12.34
N THR A 136 5.81 5.01 11.51
CA THR A 136 5.24 5.45 10.22
C THR A 136 3.75 5.14 10.18
N TRP A 137 2.93 6.04 9.62
CA TRP A 137 1.47 5.88 9.54
C TRP A 137 1.02 5.15 8.26
N ASP A 138 1.79 5.28 7.18
CA ASP A 138 1.51 4.80 5.83
C ASP A 138 1.34 3.28 5.76
N TYR A 139 2.26 2.53 6.37
CA TYR A 139 2.23 1.08 6.33
C TYR A 139 1.05 0.49 7.12
N GLN A 140 0.58 1.17 8.18
CA GLN A 140 -0.63 0.74 8.88
C GLN A 140 -1.87 0.98 8.02
N TRP A 141 -1.87 2.05 7.22
CA TRP A 141 -2.95 2.29 6.28
C TRP A 141 -2.96 1.23 5.18
N PHE A 142 -1.78 0.85 4.68
CA PHE A 142 -1.66 -0.25 3.70
C PHE A 142 -2.22 -1.56 4.24
N TYR A 143 -1.84 -1.89 5.47
CA TYR A 143 -2.38 -3.04 6.17
C TYR A 143 -3.90 -2.96 6.32
N SER A 144 -4.43 -1.81 6.73
CA SER A 144 -5.87 -1.60 6.92
C SER A 144 -6.64 -1.79 5.61
N MET A 145 -6.11 -1.27 4.50
CA MET A 145 -6.67 -1.51 3.18
C MET A 145 -6.66 -2.99 2.80
N TRP A 146 -5.54 -3.69 2.98
CA TRP A 146 -5.47 -5.12 2.64
C TRP A 146 -6.33 -5.99 3.54
N ALA A 147 -6.44 -5.67 4.83
CA ALA A 147 -7.31 -6.37 5.78
C ALA A 147 -8.79 -6.25 5.38
N ASN A 148 -9.18 -5.12 4.79
CA ASN A 148 -10.54 -4.86 4.33
C ASN A 148 -10.77 -5.16 2.84
N SER A 149 -9.82 -5.80 2.16
CA SER A 149 -9.92 -6.08 0.73
C SER A 149 -10.09 -4.83 -0.15
N GLY A 150 -9.60 -3.69 0.32
CA GLY A 150 -9.71 -2.40 -0.33
C GLY A 150 -8.83 -2.26 -1.57
N LEU A 151 -9.35 -1.53 -2.56
CA LEU A 151 -8.67 -1.14 -3.78
C LEU A 151 -8.26 0.33 -3.73
N CYS A 152 -7.13 0.63 -4.38
CA CYS A 152 -6.65 1.96 -4.64
C CYS A 152 -6.93 2.35 -6.09
N VAL A 153 -7.51 3.53 -6.32
CA VAL A 153 -7.63 4.12 -7.65
C VAL A 153 -6.32 4.81 -7.99
N THR A 154 -5.65 4.37 -9.04
CA THR A 154 -4.36 4.91 -9.47
C THR A 154 -4.49 5.52 -10.86
N PRO A 155 -4.03 6.76 -11.08
CA PRO A 155 -4.17 7.42 -12.37
C PRO A 155 -3.24 6.78 -13.39
N ALA A 156 -3.64 6.80 -14.67
CA ALA A 156 -2.82 6.31 -15.76
C ALA A 156 -1.57 7.18 -15.98
N GLN A 157 -1.66 8.46 -15.65
CA GLN A 157 -0.58 9.45 -15.69
C GLN A 157 -0.26 9.91 -14.27
N ASN A 158 0.98 10.34 -14.03
CA ASN A 158 1.35 10.81 -12.70
C ASN A 158 0.82 12.23 -12.49
N LEU A 159 -0.14 12.44 -11.59
CA LEU A 159 -0.80 13.75 -11.37
C LEU A 159 -0.13 14.60 -10.30
N ALA A 160 0.86 14.05 -9.58
CA ALA A 160 1.49 14.72 -8.46
C ALA A 160 3.01 14.54 -8.50
N ARG A 161 3.75 15.65 -8.47
CA ARG A 161 5.21 15.66 -8.41
C ARG A 161 5.67 15.94 -6.98
N ASN A 162 6.56 15.13 -6.45
CA ASN A 162 7.26 15.49 -5.22
C ASN A 162 8.46 16.41 -5.54
N ILE A 163 8.52 17.56 -4.87
CA ILE A 163 9.62 18.55 -4.96
C ILE A 163 10.63 18.44 -3.79
N GLY A 164 10.27 17.72 -2.73
CA GLY A 164 11.15 17.34 -1.61
C GLY A 164 12.11 16.19 -1.90
N LEU A 165 12.16 15.69 -3.14
CA LEU A 165 13.18 14.77 -3.65
C LEU A 165 14.17 15.45 -4.62
N ASP A 166 14.07 16.78 -4.79
CA ASP A 166 14.99 17.55 -5.62
C ASP A 166 16.39 17.66 -4.95
N SER A 167 17.42 18.03 -5.70
CA SER A 167 18.82 17.96 -5.27
C SER A 167 19.19 18.79 -4.02
N GLU A 168 18.29 19.67 -3.57
CA GLU A 168 18.40 20.51 -2.37
C GLU A 168 17.71 19.91 -1.12
N ALA A 169 17.10 18.73 -1.24
CA ALA A 169 16.38 18.09 -0.15
C ALA A 169 17.33 17.57 0.94
N THR A 170 17.14 18.07 2.16
CA THR A 170 18.08 17.92 3.28
C THR A 170 18.07 16.51 3.92
N HIS A 171 17.14 15.63 3.54
CA HIS A 171 16.91 14.34 4.22
C HIS A 171 16.85 13.09 3.32
N THR A 172 16.93 13.22 1.99
CA THR A 172 16.60 12.13 1.06
C THR A 172 17.72 11.91 0.06
N ASN A 173 18.63 10.99 0.40
CA ASN A 173 19.86 10.73 -0.37
C ASN A 173 19.98 9.26 -0.81
N THR A 174 18.84 8.57 -1.03
CA THR A 174 18.86 7.22 -1.60
C THR A 174 18.65 7.25 -3.11
N LYS A 175 19.25 6.30 -3.84
CA LYS A 175 18.97 6.09 -5.28
C LYS A 175 17.49 5.86 -5.59
N TYR A 176 16.69 5.54 -4.58
CA TYR A 176 15.26 5.34 -4.68
C TYR A 176 14.55 6.68 -4.94
N ASP A 177 14.82 7.65 -4.06
CA ASP A 177 14.31 9.02 -4.09
C ASP A 177 14.57 9.69 -5.45
N GLN A 178 15.74 9.45 -6.03
CA GLN A 178 16.14 10.03 -7.31
C GLN A 178 15.29 9.56 -8.50
N ILE A 179 14.77 8.33 -8.48
CA ILE A 179 13.95 7.81 -9.60
C ILE A 179 12.53 8.37 -9.49
N TYR A 180 11.98 8.46 -8.29
CA TYR A 180 10.68 9.09 -8.07
C TYR A 180 10.73 10.61 -8.26
N ALA A 181 11.87 11.25 -7.99
CA ALA A 181 12.11 12.65 -8.33
C ALA A 181 12.01 12.94 -9.84
N THR A 182 12.20 11.94 -10.71
CA THR A 182 12.04 12.12 -12.15
C THR A 182 10.58 12.19 -12.60
N LEU A 183 9.64 11.77 -11.75
CA LEU A 183 8.22 11.81 -12.10
C LEU A 183 7.72 13.25 -12.12
N ARG A 184 7.19 13.66 -13.28
CA ARG A 184 6.56 14.96 -13.46
C ARG A 184 5.06 14.84 -13.22
N ALA A 185 4.46 15.94 -12.81
CA ALA A 185 3.01 16.07 -12.80
C ALA A 185 2.56 16.28 -14.25
N GLU A 186 1.74 15.37 -14.74
CA GLU A 186 1.12 15.39 -16.07
C GLU A 186 -0.36 15.72 -15.93
N GLU A 187 -0.91 16.43 -16.91
CA GLU A 187 -2.34 16.72 -16.96
C GLU A 187 -3.11 15.55 -17.55
N ILE A 188 -4.29 15.26 -17.01
CA ILE A 188 -5.18 14.23 -17.55
C ILE A 188 -6.28 14.87 -18.39
N SER A 189 -6.65 14.22 -19.49
CA SER A 189 -7.77 14.65 -20.30
C SER A 189 -9.10 14.38 -19.58
N LEU A 190 -9.90 15.45 -19.44
CA LEU A 190 -11.27 15.39 -18.95
C LEU A 190 -12.25 15.38 -20.15
N PRO A 191 -13.38 14.65 -20.09
CA PRO A 191 -13.88 13.84 -18.98
C PRO A 191 -13.10 12.53 -18.79
N LEU A 192 -13.07 12.03 -17.56
CA LEU A 192 -12.36 10.79 -17.24
C LEU A 192 -12.99 9.58 -17.96
N ARG A 193 -12.12 8.71 -18.47
CA ARG A 193 -12.50 7.39 -18.97
C ARG A 193 -12.45 6.40 -17.81
N HIS A 194 -13.64 5.96 -17.39
CA HIS A 194 -13.78 5.01 -16.29
C HIS A 194 -13.65 3.57 -16.79
N PRO A 195 -12.86 2.72 -16.11
CA PRO A 195 -12.81 1.29 -16.40
C PRO A 195 -14.19 0.64 -16.17
N ALA A 196 -14.55 -0.30 -17.02
CA ALA A 196 -15.86 -0.96 -16.99
C ALA A 196 -16.08 -1.81 -15.72
N THR A 197 -14.99 -2.29 -15.11
CA THR A 197 -15.05 -3.18 -13.94
C THR A 197 -14.16 -2.67 -12.81
N VAL A 198 -14.68 -2.73 -11.58
CA VAL A 198 -13.94 -2.45 -10.35
C VAL A 198 -13.16 -3.70 -9.93
N LEU A 199 -12.06 -3.97 -10.65
CA LEU A 199 -11.16 -5.09 -10.40
C LEU A 199 -9.71 -4.63 -10.45
N ALA A 200 -8.91 -5.16 -9.51
CA ALA A 200 -7.47 -4.93 -9.49
C ALA A 200 -6.82 -5.40 -10.81
N SER A 201 -6.02 -4.52 -11.42
CA SER A 201 -5.22 -4.82 -12.60
C SER A 201 -4.01 -5.65 -12.22
N TYR A 202 -4.14 -6.97 -12.32
CA TYR A 202 -3.09 -7.92 -11.94
C TYR A 202 -1.76 -7.68 -12.68
N ASP A 203 -1.84 -7.39 -13.98
CA ASP A 203 -0.73 -7.00 -14.85
C ASP A 203 0.08 -5.83 -14.27
N LYS A 204 -0.63 -4.78 -13.82
CA LYS A 204 -0.05 -3.56 -13.26
C LYS A 204 0.50 -3.77 -11.85
N ASP A 205 -0.24 -4.48 -11.01
CA ASP A 205 0.22 -4.84 -9.66
C ASP A 205 1.52 -5.66 -9.75
N GLN A 206 1.62 -6.57 -10.72
CA GLN A 206 2.85 -7.35 -10.94
C GLN A 206 4.03 -6.51 -11.42
N LEU A 207 3.76 -5.54 -12.28
CA LEU A 207 4.78 -4.60 -12.75
C LEU A 207 5.27 -3.71 -11.62
N GLU A 208 4.35 -3.15 -10.83
CA GLU A 208 4.67 -2.34 -9.67
C GLU A 208 5.50 -3.14 -8.66
N ALA A 209 5.07 -4.35 -8.31
CA ALA A 209 5.82 -5.21 -7.41
C ALA A 209 7.25 -5.45 -7.94
N LYS A 210 7.41 -5.71 -9.24
CA LYS A 210 8.72 -5.90 -9.87
C LYS A 210 9.58 -4.64 -9.76
N LEU A 211 9.03 -3.46 -10.04
CA LEU A 211 9.73 -2.17 -9.93
C LEU A 211 10.10 -1.90 -8.46
N ARG A 212 9.15 -2.06 -7.53
CA ARG A 212 9.37 -1.94 -6.09
C ARG A 212 10.50 -2.86 -5.63
N PHE A 213 10.51 -4.12 -6.03
CA PHE A 213 11.62 -5.03 -5.71
C PHE A 213 12.94 -4.63 -6.38
N ALA A 214 12.90 -4.20 -7.64
CA ALA A 214 14.10 -3.80 -8.36
C ALA A 214 14.79 -2.59 -7.72
N TYR A 215 14.02 -1.67 -7.15
CA TYR A 215 14.53 -0.42 -6.60
C TYR A 215 14.67 -0.45 -5.06
N HIS A 216 13.72 -1.00 -4.28
CA HIS A 216 13.76 -0.99 -2.81
C HIS A 216 14.63 -2.11 -2.22
N THR A 217 14.89 -3.19 -2.98
CA THR A 217 15.69 -4.32 -2.48
C THR A 217 17.11 -4.35 -3.03
N ARG A 218 17.61 -3.23 -3.56
CA ARG A 218 19.03 -3.07 -3.89
C ARG A 218 19.81 -2.55 -2.66
N GLY A 219 20.96 -3.14 -2.39
CA GLY A 219 21.84 -2.75 -1.27
C GLY A 219 21.56 -3.47 0.05
N MET A 220 22.08 -2.91 1.15
CA MET A 220 22.06 -3.51 2.50
C MET A 220 20.63 -3.74 3.02
N LEU A 221 19.70 -2.84 2.70
CA LEU A 221 18.26 -2.97 2.97
C LEU A 221 17.66 -4.21 2.29
N GLY A 222 18.05 -4.49 1.05
CA GLY A 222 17.62 -5.69 0.33
C GLY A 222 18.10 -6.99 0.97
N VAL A 223 19.34 -7.02 1.46
CA VAL A 223 19.88 -8.17 2.20
C VAL A 223 19.16 -8.34 3.53
N PHE A 224 18.89 -7.24 4.24
CA PHE A 224 18.12 -7.24 5.48
C PHE A 224 16.70 -7.78 5.29
N PHE A 225 15.96 -7.29 4.29
CA PHE A 225 14.62 -7.79 3.98
C PHE A 225 14.62 -9.24 3.50
N ARG A 226 15.64 -9.68 2.74
CA ARG A 226 15.80 -11.10 2.39
C ARG A 226 16.03 -11.96 3.63
N PHE A 227 16.84 -11.50 4.57
CA PHE A 227 17.06 -12.20 5.83
C PHE A 227 15.78 -12.30 6.68
N LEU A 228 15.00 -11.22 6.76
CA LEU A 228 13.71 -11.24 7.44
C LEU A 228 12.70 -12.16 6.73
N ALA A 229 12.65 -12.15 5.39
CA ALA A 229 11.82 -13.07 4.62
C ALA A 229 12.21 -14.54 4.85
N ILE A 230 13.51 -14.85 4.99
CA ILE A 230 13.99 -16.19 5.36
C ILE A 230 13.54 -16.57 6.77
N LYS A 231 13.54 -15.63 7.73
CA LYS A 231 12.98 -15.88 9.07
C LYS A 231 11.50 -16.23 9.03
N VAL A 232 10.71 -15.52 8.24
CA VAL A 232 9.29 -15.83 8.02
C VAL A 232 9.13 -17.23 7.42
N LEU A 233 9.92 -17.55 6.39
CA LEU A 233 9.90 -18.88 5.76
C LEU A 233 10.22 -19.99 6.77
N LEU A 234 11.29 -19.84 7.56
CA LEU A 234 11.68 -20.80 8.60
C LEU A 234 10.59 -20.96 9.66
N ARG A 235 9.93 -19.86 10.05
CA ARG A 235 8.82 -19.92 11.01
C ARG A 235 7.62 -20.67 10.45
N ARG A 236 7.25 -20.42 9.19
CA ARG A 236 6.15 -21.13 8.51
C ARG A 236 6.47 -22.61 8.33
N THR A 237 7.71 -22.98 7.99
CA THR A 237 8.11 -24.40 7.86
C THR A 237 8.11 -25.11 9.22
N VAL A 238 8.58 -24.47 10.29
CA VAL A 238 8.51 -25.02 11.66
C VAL A 238 7.06 -25.19 12.11
N LYS A 239 6.19 -24.20 11.87
CA LYS A 239 4.74 -24.30 12.17
C LYS A 239 4.08 -25.43 11.38
N HIS A 240 4.42 -25.58 10.10
CA HIS A 240 3.91 -26.66 9.26
C HIS A 240 4.38 -28.04 9.73
N ALA A 241 5.67 -28.19 10.07
CA ALA A 241 6.23 -29.43 10.63
C ALA A 241 5.60 -29.77 12.00
N GLY A 242 5.35 -28.77 12.85
CA GLY A 242 4.64 -28.94 14.12
C GLY A 242 3.20 -29.41 13.93
N ASN A 243 2.46 -28.80 13.00
CA ASN A 243 1.10 -29.22 12.66
C ASN A 243 1.04 -30.64 12.08
N ILE A 244 2.02 -31.03 11.27
CA ILE A 244 2.17 -32.40 10.76
C ILE A 244 2.44 -33.36 11.92
N ALA A 245 3.38 -33.06 12.81
CA ALA A 245 3.68 -33.89 13.98
C ALA A 245 2.48 -34.06 14.92
N GLN A 246 1.66 -33.02 15.07
CA GLN A 246 0.43 -33.04 15.88
C GLN A 246 -0.69 -33.86 15.21
N ARG A 247 -0.80 -33.84 13.88
CA ARG A 247 -1.68 -34.73 13.10
C ARG A 247 -1.26 -36.20 13.21
N PHE A 248 0.05 -36.49 13.19
CA PHE A 248 0.54 -37.86 13.39
C PHE A 248 0.35 -38.39 14.82
N ARG A 249 0.45 -37.52 15.84
CA ARG A 249 0.14 -37.88 17.24
C ARG A 249 -1.34 -38.16 17.48
N THR A 250 -2.24 -37.38 16.87
CA THR A 250 -3.69 -37.57 17.00
C THR A 250 -4.21 -38.79 16.25
N HIS A 251 -3.54 -39.23 15.18
CA HIS A 251 -3.84 -40.53 14.53
C HIS A 251 -3.35 -41.75 15.33
N ARG A 252 -2.27 -41.65 16.09
CA ARG A 252 -1.84 -42.75 17.00
C ARG A 252 -2.69 -42.88 18.27
N GLY A 253 -3.41 -41.83 18.67
CA GLY A 253 -4.26 -41.83 19.88
C GLY A 253 -5.71 -42.29 19.70
N LYS A 254 -6.13 -42.69 18.49
CA LYS A 254 -7.48 -43.22 18.21
C LYS A 254 -7.49 -44.73 17.91
N GLY A 255 -6.38 -45.42 18.18
CA GLY A 255 -6.19 -46.85 17.94
C GLY A 255 -5.88 -47.66 19.20
N SER A 256 -6.39 -47.24 20.36
CA SER A 256 -6.36 -48.00 21.62
C SER A 256 -7.76 -48.16 22.18
#